data_AF-A0A7V6U183-F1
#
_entry.id   AF-A0A7V6U183-F1
#
_cell.length_a   1.000
_cell.length_b   1.000
_cell.length_c   1.000
_cell.angle_alpha   90.00
_cell.angle_beta   90.00
_cell.angle_gamma   90.00
#
_symmetry.space_group_name_H-M   'P 1'
#
loop_
_entity.id
_entity.type
_entity.pdbx_description
1 polymer ?
#
loop_
_entity_poly.entity_id
_entity_poly.type
_entity_poly.pdbx_seq_one_letter_code
_entity_poly.pdbx_strand_id
1 'polypeptide(L)'
;MGKLLKAGLITAAMLASINGAFAKDTLVVGEVLEPPGLDPTANAAAGIRQVTYANLYEGLVRIVEDGTVKPLLAESWTVSDDKKTYTFKLRQGVKFHDGTPFDCPVVKFSYDRAVAPDSTNAQKGLFEPIASTECPDPATAVVTLKRPTSNFLFNMGWGDAVMVAPNSAADNKT
;
A
#
# COMPACT_ATOMS: atom_id res chain seq x y z
N MET A 1 27.37 7.31 72.91
CA MET A 1 27.93 8.66 73.17
C MET A 1 29.32 8.71 72.56
N GLY A 2 29.54 9.44 71.46
CA GLY A 2 30.85 9.46 70.77
C GLY A 2 30.80 10.02 69.35
N LYS A 3 30.81 11.36 69.28
CA LYS A 3 31.04 12.27 68.12
C LYS A 3 32.20 11.84 67.20
N LEU A 4 32.45 12.31 65.97
CA LEU A 4 31.84 13.14 64.91
C LEU A 4 32.76 12.96 63.68
N LEU A 5 32.17 13.05 62.47
CA LEU A 5 32.71 13.48 61.16
C LEU A 5 34.22 13.41 60.82
N LYS A 6 34.51 12.79 59.66
CA LYS A 6 35.31 13.44 58.60
C LYS A 6 34.70 13.19 57.21
N ALA A 7 34.56 14.27 56.47
CA ALA A 7 34.00 14.36 55.14
C ALA A 7 35.06 14.16 54.05
N GLY A 8 34.60 13.75 52.86
CA GLY A 8 35.25 14.04 51.57
C GLY A 8 35.76 12.82 50.81
N LEU A 9 35.10 12.47 49.71
CA LEU A 9 35.59 12.70 48.34
C LEU A 9 34.63 12.08 47.29
N ILE A 10 34.19 12.94 46.37
CA ILE A 10 34.03 12.71 44.93
C ILE A 10 32.86 11.83 44.45
N THR A 11 31.83 12.55 44.04
CA THR A 11 30.89 12.28 42.94
C THR A 11 31.58 11.72 41.70
N ALA A 12 31.30 10.47 41.29
CA ALA A 12 31.49 10.00 39.91
C ALA A 12 30.82 8.62 39.69
N ALA A 13 29.53 8.60 39.38
CA ALA A 13 28.90 7.48 38.67
C ALA A 13 27.52 7.90 38.12
N MET A 14 27.46 8.98 37.36
CA MET A 14 26.41 9.17 36.37
C MET A 14 27.03 8.98 34.98
N LEU A 15 26.24 8.38 34.08
CA LEU A 15 26.54 7.95 32.72
C LEU A 15 26.98 6.50 32.61
N ALA A 16 26.11 5.59 33.07
CA ALA A 16 25.95 4.33 32.37
C ALA A 16 25.61 4.67 30.92
N SER A 17 26.52 4.33 30.03
CA SER A 17 26.46 4.60 28.60
C SER A 17 25.17 4.03 28.02
N ILE A 18 24.26 4.91 27.61
CA ILE A 18 23.15 4.55 26.72
C ILE A 18 23.80 4.30 25.35
N ASN A 19 24.44 3.15 25.18
CA ASN A 19 24.82 2.67 23.85
C ASN A 19 23.55 2.17 23.17
N GLY A 20 22.68 3.12 22.78
CA GLY A 20 21.71 2.86 21.73
C GLY A 20 22.50 2.59 20.47
N ALA A 21 22.57 1.34 20.02
CA ALA A 21 23.07 1.04 18.70
C ALA A 21 22.17 1.81 17.71
N PHE A 22 22.71 2.86 17.09
CA PHE A 22 22.02 3.56 16.03
C PHE A 22 21.90 2.59 14.86
N ALA A 23 20.70 2.03 14.67
CA ALA A 23 20.38 1.29 13.47
C ALA A 23 20.67 2.19 12.27
N LYS A 24 21.26 1.63 11.21
CA LYS A 24 21.39 2.38 9.95
C LYS A 24 20.00 2.81 9.51
N ASP A 25 19.85 4.11 9.25
CA ASP A 25 18.60 4.75 8.78
C ASP A 25 18.47 4.72 7.24
N THR A 26 19.52 4.27 6.56
CA THR A 26 19.61 4.25 5.11
C THR A 26 19.80 2.83 4.60
N LEU A 27 18.92 2.41 3.68
CA LEU A 27 19.05 1.19 2.89
C LEU A 27 19.51 1.55 1.48
N VAL A 28 20.60 0.93 1.00
CA VAL A 28 21.07 1.06 -0.39
C VAL A 28 20.69 -0.21 -1.13
N VAL A 29 19.85 -0.06 -2.15
CA VAL A 29 19.42 -1.15 -3.04
C VAL A 29 20.05 -0.94 -4.41
N GLY A 30 20.72 -1.96 -4.94
CA GLY A 30 21.26 -1.94 -6.30
C GLY A 30 20.20 -2.41 -7.29
N GLU A 31 19.81 -1.53 -8.21
CA GLU A 31 18.83 -1.85 -9.26
C GLU A 31 19.51 -2.06 -10.61
N VAL A 32 18.96 -2.99 -11.41
CA VAL A 32 19.49 -3.32 -12.74
C VAL A 32 19.06 -2.28 -13.78
N LEU A 33 17.88 -1.70 -13.60
CA LEU A 33 17.28 -0.73 -14.53
C LEU A 33 16.84 0.51 -13.76
N GLU A 34 17.10 1.67 -14.34
CA GLU A 34 16.51 2.92 -13.88
C GLU A 34 15.01 2.94 -14.23
N PRO A 35 14.11 3.23 -13.27
CA PRO A 35 12.69 3.34 -13.57
C PRO A 35 12.44 4.61 -14.41
N PRO A 36 11.74 4.52 -15.56
CA PRO A 36 11.48 5.67 -16.43
C PRO A 36 10.38 6.62 -15.91
N GLY A 37 9.92 6.42 -14.67
CA GLY A 37 8.81 7.09 -14.01
C GLY A 37 8.42 6.33 -12.74
N LEU A 38 7.46 6.81 -11.97
CA LEU A 38 7.11 6.22 -10.66
C LEU A 38 5.68 5.66 -10.56
N ASP A 39 4.86 5.78 -11.61
CA ASP A 39 3.50 5.23 -11.64
C ASP A 39 3.46 3.78 -12.17
N PRO A 40 3.26 2.76 -11.31
CA PRO A 40 3.15 1.36 -11.76
C PRO A 40 1.85 1.10 -12.56
N THR A 41 0.91 2.03 -12.58
CA THR A 41 -0.36 1.92 -13.31
C THR A 41 -0.31 2.55 -14.71
N ALA A 42 0.81 3.17 -15.09
CA ALA A 42 0.96 3.88 -16.37
C ALA A 42 2.08 3.34 -17.28
N ASN A 43 2.97 2.50 -16.76
CA ASN A 43 4.12 1.99 -17.51
C ASN A 43 4.50 0.56 -17.06
N ALA A 44 4.87 -0.30 -18.01
CA ALA A 44 5.18 -1.72 -17.79
C ALA A 44 6.58 -2.00 -17.21
N ALA A 45 7.45 -0.98 -17.13
CA ALA A 45 8.85 -1.17 -16.71
C ALA A 45 8.95 -1.77 -15.31
N ALA A 46 9.66 -2.90 -15.20
CA ALA A 46 9.76 -3.65 -13.94
C ALA A 46 10.39 -2.83 -12.81
N GLY A 47 11.38 -1.98 -13.13
CA GLY A 47 12.06 -1.10 -12.16
C GLY A 47 11.12 -0.18 -11.40
N ILE A 48 9.99 0.20 -11.99
CA ILE A 48 8.98 1.03 -11.32
C ILE A 48 8.45 0.30 -10.09
N ARG A 49 7.96 -0.94 -10.27
CA ARG A 49 7.35 -1.71 -9.18
C ARG A 49 8.38 -2.13 -8.13
N GLN A 50 9.63 -2.38 -8.53
CA GLN A 50 10.71 -2.71 -7.59
C GLN A 50 10.94 -1.59 -6.57
N VAL A 51 10.86 -0.33 -7.02
CA VAL A 51 11.05 0.84 -6.16
C VAL A 51 9.75 1.23 -5.44
N THR A 52 8.61 1.19 -6.12
CA THR A 52 7.41 1.89 -5.64
C THR A 52 6.37 1.01 -4.95
N TYR A 53 6.28 -0.29 -5.30
CA TYR A 53 5.28 -1.17 -4.68
C TYR A 53 5.61 -1.45 -3.22
N ALA A 54 4.62 -1.32 -2.35
CA ALA A 54 4.73 -1.46 -0.89
C ALA A 54 5.69 -0.46 -0.19
N ASN A 55 6.30 0.46 -0.94
CA ASN A 55 7.06 1.60 -0.40
C ASN A 55 6.29 2.92 -0.55
N LEU A 56 5.69 3.14 -1.73
CA LEU A 56 4.94 4.36 -2.08
C LEU A 56 3.47 4.07 -2.36
N TYR A 57 3.18 2.89 -2.91
CA TYR A 57 1.83 2.52 -3.31
C TYR A 57 1.41 1.18 -2.70
N GLU A 58 0.13 1.10 -2.34
CA GLU A 58 -0.51 -0.08 -1.80
C GLU A 58 -1.81 -0.40 -2.55
N GLY A 59 -2.12 -1.69 -2.69
CA GLY A 59 -3.41 -2.17 -3.19
C GLY A 59 -4.38 -2.51 -2.06
N LEU A 60 -5.60 -2.94 -2.41
CA LEU A 60 -6.57 -3.42 -1.41
C LEU A 60 -6.08 -4.68 -0.69
N VAL A 61 -5.40 -5.53 -1.42
CA VAL A 61 -4.84 -6.80 -0.95
C VAL A 61 -3.39 -6.91 -1.40
N ARG A 62 -2.66 -7.88 -0.85
CA ARG A 62 -1.30 -8.21 -1.27
C ARG A 62 -1.11 -9.70 -1.42
N ILE A 63 -0.24 -10.08 -2.34
CA ILE A 63 0.31 -11.43 -2.41
C ILE A 63 1.48 -11.48 -1.42
N VAL A 64 1.51 -12.48 -0.53
CA VAL A 64 2.62 -12.69 0.40
C VAL A 64 3.52 -13.82 -0.08
N GLU A 65 4.63 -14.07 0.61
CA GLU A 65 5.72 -14.97 0.18
C GLU A 65 5.26 -16.40 -0.12
N ASP A 66 4.24 -16.89 0.59
CA ASP A 66 3.65 -18.23 0.35
C ASP A 66 2.68 -18.27 -0.85
N GLY A 67 2.54 -17.16 -1.58
CA GLY A 67 1.65 -17.00 -2.72
C GLY A 67 0.19 -16.73 -2.36
N THR A 68 -0.17 -16.70 -1.07
CA THR A 68 -1.55 -16.43 -0.64
C THR A 68 -1.87 -14.93 -0.69
N VAL A 69 -3.16 -14.63 -0.81
CA VAL A 69 -3.67 -13.25 -0.77
C VAL A 69 -4.00 -12.87 0.67
N LYS A 70 -3.50 -11.73 1.13
CA LYS A 70 -3.74 -11.18 2.47
C LYS A 70 -4.31 -9.75 2.40
N PRO A 71 -5.04 -9.32 3.45
CA PRO A 71 -5.42 -7.92 3.64
C PRO A 71 -4.25 -6.94 3.49
N LEU A 72 -4.51 -5.78 2.87
CA LEU A 72 -3.64 -4.61 2.90
C LEU A 72 -4.49 -3.37 3.20
N LEU A 73 -4.83 -2.53 2.22
CA LEU A 73 -5.71 -1.37 2.44
C LEU A 73 -7.18 -1.76 2.71
N ALA A 74 -7.59 -2.95 2.26
CA ALA A 74 -8.81 -3.60 2.76
C ALA A 74 -8.46 -4.43 4.00
N GLU A 75 -9.20 -4.24 5.09
CA GLU A 75 -9.10 -5.04 6.32
C GLU A 75 -9.67 -6.45 6.13
N SER A 76 -10.71 -6.57 5.31
CA SER A 76 -11.38 -7.83 5.01
C SER A 76 -12.18 -7.70 3.71
N TRP A 77 -12.66 -8.83 3.21
CA TRP A 77 -13.63 -8.86 2.13
C TRP A 77 -14.60 -10.03 2.28
N THR A 78 -15.76 -9.91 1.65
CA THR A 78 -16.69 -11.02 1.43
C THR A 78 -16.88 -11.25 -0.07
N VAL A 79 -17.25 -12.47 -0.44
CA VAL A 79 -17.53 -12.86 -1.82
C VAL A 79 -18.92 -13.46 -1.88
N SER A 80 -19.76 -12.98 -2.79
CA SER A 80 -21.10 -13.53 -3.01
C SER A 80 -21.07 -15.00 -3.44
N ASP A 81 -22.20 -15.68 -3.31
CA ASP A 81 -22.33 -17.09 -3.67
C ASP A 81 -22.09 -17.35 -5.16
N ASP A 82 -22.52 -16.43 -6.02
CA ASP A 82 -22.29 -16.47 -7.47
C ASP A 82 -20.86 -16.08 -7.90
N LYS A 83 -19.99 -15.72 -6.94
CA LYS A 83 -18.59 -15.33 -7.13
C LYS A 83 -18.38 -14.11 -8.03
N LYS A 84 -19.38 -13.23 -8.11
CA LYS A 84 -19.31 -12.00 -8.91
C LYS A 84 -19.18 -10.74 -8.08
N THR A 85 -19.61 -10.71 -6.83
CA THR A 85 -19.57 -9.50 -6.01
C THR A 85 -18.57 -9.66 -4.88
N TYR A 86 -17.61 -8.74 -4.82
CA TYR A 86 -16.61 -8.63 -3.77
C TYR A 86 -16.89 -7.37 -2.97
N THR A 87 -17.14 -7.51 -1.67
CA THR A 87 -17.33 -6.35 -0.78
C THR A 87 -16.11 -6.22 0.11
N PHE A 88 -15.33 -5.16 -0.09
CA PHE A 88 -14.15 -4.84 0.70
C PHE A 88 -14.49 -3.88 1.83
N LYS A 89 -14.02 -4.17 3.04
CA LYS A 89 -14.01 -3.22 4.16
C LYS A 89 -12.65 -2.54 4.23
N LEU A 90 -12.64 -1.22 4.10
CA LEU A 90 -11.44 -0.41 3.96
C LEU A 90 -10.90 0.04 5.32
N ARG A 91 -9.57 0.06 5.47
CA ARG A 91 -8.91 0.61 6.65
C ARG A 91 -9.30 2.08 6.85
N GLN A 92 -9.59 2.43 8.10
CA GLN A 92 -9.96 3.79 8.48
C GLN A 92 -8.72 4.62 8.85
N GLY A 93 -8.79 5.93 8.60
CA GLY A 93 -7.73 6.87 8.96
C GLY A 93 -6.46 6.80 8.10
N VAL A 94 -6.47 6.01 7.02
CA VAL A 94 -5.38 5.97 6.05
C VAL A 94 -5.36 7.26 5.24
N LYS A 95 -4.16 7.77 4.98
CA LYS A 95 -3.92 8.98 4.21
C LYS A 95 -2.80 8.77 3.21
N PHE A 96 -2.89 9.46 2.08
CA PHE A 96 -1.76 9.63 1.17
C PHE A 96 -0.70 10.55 1.79
N HIS A 97 0.48 10.59 1.17
CA HIS A 97 1.60 11.40 1.63
C HIS A 97 1.32 12.91 1.64
N ASP A 98 0.34 13.37 0.85
CA ASP A 98 -0.14 14.76 0.83
C ASP A 98 -1.21 15.05 1.91
N GLY A 99 -1.58 14.04 2.70
CA GLY A 99 -2.57 14.13 3.76
C GLY A 99 -4.02 13.91 3.32
N THR A 100 -4.30 13.73 2.02
CA THR A 100 -5.65 13.39 1.53
C THR A 100 -6.07 12.00 2.02
N PRO A 101 -7.37 11.79 2.33
CA PRO A 101 -7.83 10.52 2.86
C PRO A 101 -7.86 9.42 1.78
N PHE A 102 -7.63 8.18 2.20
CA PHE A 102 -7.97 7.00 1.43
C PHE A 102 -9.36 6.49 1.84
N ASP A 103 -10.27 6.40 0.86
CA ASP A 103 -11.65 5.92 1.02
C ASP A 103 -12.16 5.23 -0.26
N CYS A 104 -13.41 4.76 -0.25
CA CYS A 104 -13.98 4.06 -1.39
C CYS A 104 -13.94 4.87 -2.71
N PRO A 105 -14.24 6.18 -2.76
CA PRO A 105 -14.05 7.00 -3.95
C PRO A 105 -12.68 6.83 -4.62
N VAL A 106 -11.60 6.69 -3.84
CA VAL A 106 -10.25 6.44 -4.38
C VAL A 106 -10.13 5.05 -5.01
N VAL A 107 -10.72 4.03 -4.39
CA VAL A 107 -10.80 2.66 -4.96
C VAL A 107 -11.54 2.70 -6.28
N LYS A 108 -12.71 3.33 -6.29
CA LYS A 108 -13.54 3.48 -7.48
C LYS A 108 -12.77 4.19 -8.60
N PHE A 109 -12.15 5.32 -8.30
CA PHE A 109 -11.33 6.05 -9.26
C PHE A 109 -10.20 5.19 -9.84
N SER A 110 -9.46 4.47 -8.98
CA SER A 110 -8.32 3.65 -9.40
C SER A 110 -8.76 2.50 -10.32
N TYR A 111 -9.84 1.80 -9.98
CA TYR A 111 -10.36 0.70 -10.80
C TYR A 111 -11.07 1.19 -12.06
N ASP A 112 -11.83 2.29 -12.00
CA ASP A 112 -12.47 2.89 -13.16
C ASP A 112 -11.41 3.35 -14.18
N ARG A 113 -10.30 3.95 -13.71
CA ARG A 113 -9.15 4.30 -14.56
C ARG A 113 -8.50 3.07 -15.19
N ALA A 114 -8.38 1.97 -14.45
CA ALA A 114 -7.75 0.76 -14.94
C ALA A 114 -8.58 0.04 -16.02
N VAL A 115 -9.91 0.08 -15.94
CA VAL A 115 -10.83 -0.53 -16.93
C VAL A 115 -11.14 0.39 -18.12
N ALA A 116 -10.77 1.66 -18.06
CA ALA A 116 -11.07 2.64 -19.10
C ALA A 116 -10.50 2.20 -20.47
N PRO A 117 -11.18 2.51 -21.60
CA PRO A 117 -10.72 2.12 -22.94
C PRO A 117 -9.31 2.64 -23.27
N ASP A 118 -8.96 3.81 -22.75
CA ASP A 118 -7.68 4.50 -22.88
C ASP A 118 -6.71 4.21 -21.72
N SER A 119 -7.01 3.20 -20.90
CA SER A 119 -6.14 2.75 -19.81
C SER A 119 -4.74 2.43 -20.34
N THR A 120 -3.76 3.06 -19.70
CA THR A 120 -2.31 2.86 -19.96
C THR A 120 -1.70 1.79 -19.06
N ASN A 121 -2.51 1.18 -18.18
CA ASN A 121 -2.06 0.13 -17.30
C ASN A 121 -1.63 -1.10 -18.11
N ALA A 122 -0.36 -1.48 -17.96
CA ALA A 122 0.21 -2.64 -18.65
C ALA A 122 -0.55 -3.94 -18.35
N GLN A 123 -1.20 -3.99 -17.18
CA GLN A 123 -2.01 -5.11 -16.70
C GLN A 123 -3.52 -4.85 -16.82
N LYS A 124 -3.99 -3.99 -17.73
CA LYS A 124 -5.43 -3.70 -17.92
C LYS A 124 -6.31 -4.96 -18.08
N GLY A 125 -5.77 -6.05 -18.62
CA GLY A 125 -6.45 -7.34 -18.72
C GLY A 125 -6.86 -7.96 -17.38
N LEU A 126 -6.14 -7.64 -16.29
CA LEU A 126 -6.49 -8.07 -14.93
C LEU A 126 -7.80 -7.46 -14.43
N PHE A 127 -8.12 -6.26 -14.92
CA PHE A 127 -9.30 -5.48 -14.52
C PHE A 127 -10.49 -5.70 -15.45
N GLU A 128 -10.29 -6.27 -16.65
CA GLU A 128 -11.36 -6.49 -17.62
C GLU A 128 -12.61 -7.17 -17.03
N PRO A 129 -12.52 -8.14 -16.11
CA PRO A 129 -13.70 -8.76 -15.51
C PRO A 129 -14.55 -7.80 -14.67
N ILE A 130 -14.04 -6.66 -14.23
CA ILE A 130 -14.79 -5.68 -13.43
C ILE A 130 -15.91 -5.07 -14.29
N ALA A 131 -17.12 -5.11 -13.77
CA ALA A 131 -18.31 -4.46 -14.33
C ALA A 131 -18.56 -3.10 -13.66
N SER A 132 -18.47 -3.02 -12.34
CA SER A 132 -18.64 -1.78 -11.59
C SER A 132 -17.87 -1.80 -10.27
N THR A 133 -17.52 -0.60 -9.81
CA THR A 133 -17.10 -0.34 -8.42
C THR A 133 -18.05 0.70 -7.82
N GLU A 134 -18.67 0.36 -6.70
CA GLU A 134 -19.67 1.15 -5.99
C GLU A 134 -19.26 1.43 -4.55
N CYS A 135 -19.69 2.58 -4.04
CA CYS A 135 -19.34 3.08 -2.72
C CYS A 135 -20.62 3.35 -1.92
N PRO A 136 -21.21 2.34 -1.27
CA PRO A 136 -22.37 2.55 -0.40
C PRO A 136 -22.03 3.48 0.79
N ASP A 137 -20.77 3.48 1.23
CA ASP A 137 -20.24 4.37 2.24
C ASP A 137 -18.72 4.58 2.01
N PRO A 138 -18.06 5.56 2.66
CA PRO A 138 -16.63 5.81 2.48
C PRO A 138 -15.72 4.62 2.85
N ALA A 139 -16.16 3.73 3.72
CA ALA A 139 -15.38 2.62 4.27
C ALA A 139 -15.62 1.28 3.54
N THR A 140 -16.46 1.27 2.51
CA THR A 140 -16.90 0.04 1.85
C THR A 140 -16.82 0.20 0.34
N ALA A 141 -16.03 -0.67 -0.32
CA ALA A 141 -15.99 -0.77 -1.77
C ALA A 141 -16.64 -2.07 -2.24
N VAL A 142 -17.65 -1.97 -3.09
CA VAL A 142 -18.34 -3.11 -3.69
C VAL A 142 -17.92 -3.22 -5.14
N VAL A 143 -17.22 -4.29 -5.49
CA VAL A 143 -16.77 -4.57 -6.85
C VAL A 143 -17.60 -5.70 -7.43
N THR A 144 -18.30 -5.42 -8.52
CA THR A 144 -19.09 -6.42 -9.25
C THR A 144 -18.35 -6.83 -10.52
N LEU A 145 -18.28 -8.14 -10.77
CA LEU A 145 -17.65 -8.73 -11.94
C LEU A 145 -18.69 -9.13 -13.00
N LYS A 146 -18.33 -9.00 -14.28
CA LYS A 146 -19.09 -9.49 -15.43
C LYS A 146 -19.29 -11.01 -15.39
N ARG A 147 -18.29 -11.72 -14.88
CA ARG A 147 -18.25 -13.19 -14.79
C ARG A 147 -17.45 -13.66 -13.56
N PRO A 148 -17.75 -14.85 -13.01
CA PRO A 148 -16.94 -15.44 -11.96
C PRO A 148 -15.48 -15.52 -12.41
N THR A 149 -14.57 -15.00 -11.60
CA THR A 149 -13.14 -14.95 -11.90
C THR A 149 -12.36 -15.41 -10.67
N SER A 150 -11.94 -16.66 -10.64
CA SER A 150 -11.34 -17.29 -9.45
C SER A 150 -10.06 -16.60 -8.98
N ASN A 151 -9.28 -16.05 -9.91
CA ASN A 151 -8.03 -15.35 -9.61
C ASN A 151 -8.20 -13.85 -9.33
N PHE A 152 -9.43 -13.34 -9.20
CA PHE A 152 -9.67 -11.90 -9.07
C PHE A 152 -8.88 -11.28 -7.90
N LEU A 153 -8.96 -11.86 -6.71
CA LEU A 153 -8.22 -11.37 -5.54
C LEU A 153 -6.70 -11.44 -5.72
N PHE A 154 -6.20 -12.49 -6.36
CA PHE A 154 -4.78 -12.61 -6.66
C PHE A 154 -4.32 -11.52 -7.63
N ASN A 155 -5.09 -11.29 -8.70
CA ASN A 155 -4.82 -10.22 -9.66
C ASN A 155 -4.83 -8.84 -9.01
N MET A 156 -5.75 -8.57 -8.07
CA MET A 156 -5.81 -7.31 -7.32
C MET A 156 -4.68 -7.16 -6.27
N GLY A 157 -3.87 -8.20 -6.07
CA GLY A 157 -2.66 -8.15 -5.25
C GLY A 157 -1.38 -7.79 -6.02
N TRP A 158 -1.46 -7.60 -7.34
CA TRP A 158 -0.32 -7.19 -8.15
C TRP A 158 0.03 -5.71 -7.94
N GLY A 159 1.30 -5.35 -8.16
CA GLY A 159 1.78 -3.98 -8.01
C GLY A 159 1.17 -2.97 -9.00
N ASP A 160 0.56 -3.46 -10.07
CA ASP A 160 -0.18 -2.66 -11.05
C ASP A 160 -1.64 -2.39 -10.61
N ALA A 161 -2.09 -2.97 -9.49
CA ALA A 161 -3.44 -2.83 -8.90
C ALA A 161 -3.45 -2.01 -7.60
N VAL A 162 -2.60 -0.99 -7.54
CA VAL A 162 -2.47 -0.08 -6.41
C VAL A 162 -3.45 1.09 -6.45
N MET A 163 -3.65 1.72 -5.29
CA MET A 163 -4.49 2.90 -5.12
C MET A 163 -3.71 4.16 -5.48
N VAL A 164 -4.28 5.01 -6.32
CA VAL A 164 -3.65 6.27 -6.75
C VAL A 164 -4.57 7.43 -6.42
N ALA A 165 -4.03 8.43 -5.74
CA ALA A 165 -4.77 9.64 -5.41
C ALA A 165 -5.19 10.38 -6.70
N PRO A 166 -6.47 10.79 -6.84
CA PRO A 166 -6.95 11.44 -8.06
C PRO A 166 -6.19 12.71 -8.46
N ASN A 167 -5.72 13.48 -7.47
CA ASN A 167 -5.00 14.73 -7.67
C ASN A 167 -3.56 14.55 -8.18
N SER A 168 -2.93 13.39 -7.98
CA SER A 168 -1.56 13.12 -8.43
C SER A 168 -1.48 12.26 -9.70
N ALA A 169 -2.59 11.63 -10.10
CA ALA A 169 -2.61 10.62 -11.16
C ALA A 169 -2.12 11.14 -12.54
N ALA A 170 -2.26 12.43 -12.82
CA ALA A 170 -1.76 13.03 -14.05
C ALA A 170 -0.24 13.17 -14.08
N ASP A 171 0.36 13.44 -12.92
CA ASP A 171 1.76 13.85 -12.78
C ASP A 171 2.70 12.68 -12.43
N ASN A 172 2.17 11.59 -11.87
CA ASN A 172 2.98 10.42 -11.47
C ASN A 172 3.68 9.70 -12.64
N LYS A 173 3.29 9.99 -13.89
CA LYS A 173 3.75 9.30 -15.10
C LYS A 173 5.12 9.76 -15.60
N THR A 174 5.61 10.90 -15.10
CA THR A 174 6.85 11.56 -15.50
C THR A 174 7.84 11.57 -14.36
#